data_AF-A0A1F7LVS2-F1
#
_entry.id   AF-A0A1F7LVS2-F1
#
_cell.length_a   1.000
_cell.length_b   1.000
_cell.length_c   1.000
_cell.angle_alpha   90.00
_cell.angle_beta   90.00
_cell.angle_gamma   90.00
#
_symmetry.space_group_name_H-M   'P 1'
#
loop_
_entity.id
_entity.type
_entity.pdbx_description
1 polymer ?
#
loop_
_entity_poly.entity_id
_entity_poly.type
_entity_poly.pdbx_seq_one_letter_code
_entity_poly.pdbx_strand_id
1 'polypeptide(L)'
;METSVFRIRGLRADEIWDLGQRLVAGPLGRPLRARADIMTHEILEVGLAIHPDNRPERHATIRGWPEEKERQMILATELAAAAQLHVRS
;
A
#
# COMPACT_ATOMS: atom_id res chain seq x y z
N MET A 1 6.78 12.37 -5.27
CA MET A 1 6.99 11.02 -4.69
C MET A 1 5.80 10.14 -5.05
N GLU A 2 5.99 8.82 -5.15
CA GLU A 2 4.93 7.86 -5.43
C GLU A 2 5.04 6.66 -4.48
N THR A 3 3.91 6.01 -4.17
CA THR A 3 3.89 4.81 -3.31
C THR A 3 3.10 3.70 -3.99
N SER A 4 3.80 2.60 -4.31
CA SER A 4 3.19 1.39 -4.88
C SER A 4 2.33 0.66 -3.85
N VAL A 5 1.12 0.28 -4.25
CA VAL A 5 0.16 -0.48 -3.43
C VAL A 5 -0.56 -1.53 -4.27
N PHE A 6 -1.23 -2.46 -3.60
CA PHE A 6 -2.04 -3.49 -4.24
C PHE A 6 -3.48 -3.44 -3.74
N ARG A 7 -4.43 -3.54 -4.67
CA ARG A 7 -5.86 -3.55 -4.34
C ARG A 7 -6.28 -4.94 -3.88
N ILE A 8 -6.73 -5.02 -2.64
CA ILE A 8 -7.06 -6.29 -1.97
C ILE A 8 -8.56 -6.56 -1.83
N ARG A 9 -9.43 -5.67 -2.35
CA ARG A 9 -10.89 -5.86 -2.28
C ARG A 9 -11.29 -7.20 -2.91
N GLY A 10 -12.11 -7.96 -2.16
CA GLY A 10 -12.62 -9.26 -2.57
C GLY A 10 -11.64 -10.42 -2.40
N LEU A 11 -10.48 -10.19 -1.80
CA LEU A 11 -9.52 -11.24 -1.44
C LEU A 11 -9.68 -11.62 0.04
N ARG A 12 -9.48 -12.90 0.33
CA ARG A 12 -9.30 -13.41 1.69
C ARG A 12 -7.90 -13.13 2.20
N ALA A 13 -7.69 -13.29 3.51
CA ALA A 13 -6.40 -12.99 4.14
C ALA A 13 -5.23 -13.80 3.56
N ASP A 14 -5.43 -15.09 3.29
CA ASP A 14 -4.49 -15.99 2.62
C ASP A 14 -4.13 -15.49 1.22
N GLU A 15 -5.15 -15.15 0.42
CA GLU A 15 -4.98 -14.68 -0.96
C GLU A 15 -4.19 -13.36 -1.04
N ILE A 16 -4.36 -12.48 -0.05
CA ILE A 16 -3.57 -11.23 0.06
C ILE A 16 -2.10 -11.53 0.39
N TRP A 17 -1.83 -12.49 1.27
CA TRP A 17 -0.46 -12.91 1.56
C TRP A 17 0.20 -13.54 0.34
N ASP A 18 -0.52 -14.39 -0.39
CA ASP A 18 -0.05 -15.01 -1.61
C ASP A 18 0.21 -13.98 -2.72
N LEU A 19 -0.64 -12.95 -2.84
CA LEU A 19 -0.44 -11.83 -3.75
C LEU A 19 0.89 -11.12 -3.44
N GLY A 20 1.13 -10.77 -2.18
CA GLY A 20 2.37 -10.12 -1.75
C GLY A 20 3.60 -11.01 -1.96
N GLN A 21 3.49 -12.31 -1.66
CA GLN A 21 4.57 -13.26 -1.88
C GLN A 21 4.93 -13.39 -3.36
N ARG A 22 3.93 -13.48 -4.23
CA ARG A 22 4.12 -13.69 -5.68
C ARG A 22 4.57 -12.43 -6.41
N LEU A 23 4.02 -11.26 -6.07
CA LEU A 23 4.21 -10.03 -6.84
C LEU A 23 5.24 -9.06 -6.22
N VAL A 24 5.58 -9.22 -4.94
CA VAL A 24 6.51 -8.32 -4.23
C VAL A 24 7.71 -9.08 -3.70
N ALA A 25 7.50 -10.02 -2.78
CA ALA A 25 8.59 -10.70 -2.06
C ALA A 25 9.43 -11.63 -2.96
N GLY A 26 8.76 -12.46 -3.76
CA GLY A 26 9.38 -13.41 -4.68
C GLY A 26 10.32 -12.74 -5.68
N PRO A 27 9.86 -11.74 -6.46
CA PRO A 27 10.71 -11.02 -7.41
C PRO A 27 11.90 -10.31 -6.76
N LEU A 28 11.74 -9.84 -5.51
CA LEU A 28 12.81 -9.17 -4.76
C LEU A 28 13.76 -10.15 -4.05
N GLY A 29 13.44 -11.45 -4.00
CA GLY A 29 14.19 -12.43 -3.23
C GLY A 29 14.21 -12.13 -1.72
N ARG A 30 13.16 -11.50 -1.19
CA ARG A 30 13.08 -11.04 0.21
C ARG A 30 11.86 -11.64 0.91
N PRO A 31 11.94 -11.92 2.23
CA PRO A 31 10.78 -12.43 2.97
C PRO A 31 9.72 -11.32 3.15
N LEU A 32 8.46 -11.68 2.98
CA LEU A 32 7.32 -10.81 3.30
C LEU A 32 7.01 -10.91 4.80
N ARG A 33 7.47 -9.91 5.59
CA ARG A 33 7.34 -9.91 7.06
C ARG A 33 6.00 -9.39 7.58
N ALA A 34 5.42 -8.43 6.86
CA ALA A 34 4.19 -7.76 7.26
C ALA A 34 3.47 -7.19 6.03
N ARG A 35 2.22 -6.81 6.23
CA ARG A 35 1.44 -5.96 5.32
C ARG A 35 0.64 -4.93 6.10
N ALA A 36 0.34 -3.81 5.47
CA ALA A 36 -0.55 -2.78 5.98
C ALA A 36 -1.76 -2.68 5.06
N ASP A 37 -2.95 -2.89 5.61
CA ASP A 37 -4.21 -2.81 4.89
C ASP A 37 -4.83 -1.44 5.21
N ILE A 38 -5.13 -0.63 4.19
CA ILE A 38 -5.67 0.73 4.34
C ILE A 38 -6.87 0.94 3.40
N MET A 39 -7.86 1.69 3.88
CA MET A 39 -9.05 2.01 3.09
C MET A 39 -8.78 3.15 2.10
N THR A 40 -9.41 3.09 0.94
CA THR A 40 -9.25 4.12 -0.10
C THR A 40 -9.67 5.52 0.36
N HIS A 41 -10.71 5.65 1.19
CA HIS A 41 -11.18 6.97 1.63
C HIS A 41 -10.15 7.68 2.51
N GLU A 42 -9.45 6.98 3.40
CA GLU A 42 -8.35 7.53 4.22
C GLU A 42 -7.26 8.19 3.36
N ILE A 43 -6.94 7.57 2.21
CA ILE A 43 -5.96 8.13 1.26
C ILE A 43 -6.50 9.39 0.56
N LEU A 44 -7.79 9.41 0.22
CA LEU A 44 -8.42 10.55 -0.44
C LEU A 44 -8.63 11.73 0.51
N GLU A 45 -8.93 11.47 1.78
CA GLU A 45 -9.15 12.48 2.81
C GLU A 45 -7.90 13.31 3.09
N VAL A 46 -6.71 12.70 3.03
CA VAL A 46 -5.42 13.41 3.13
C VAL A 46 -5.00 14.11 1.82
N GLY A 47 -5.88 14.15 0.82
CA GLY A 47 -5.66 14.85 -0.44
C GLY A 47 -4.77 14.12 -1.45
N LEU A 48 -4.47 12.83 -1.23
CA LEU A 48 -3.74 12.00 -2.19
C LEU A 48 -4.69 11.32 -3.18
N ALA A 49 -4.14 10.81 -4.27
CA ALA A 49 -4.89 10.13 -5.32
C ALA A 49 -4.38 8.70 -5.52
N ILE A 50 -5.28 7.78 -5.86
CA ILE A 50 -4.93 6.39 -6.20
C ILE A 50 -5.12 6.19 -7.71
N HIS A 51 -4.06 5.74 -8.39
CA HIS A 51 -4.06 5.46 -9.82
C HIS A 51 -3.80 3.97 -10.08
N PRO A 52 -4.84 3.17 -10.35
CA PRO A 52 -4.67 1.78 -10.75
C PRO A 52 -4.00 1.68 -12.13
N ASP A 53 -2.92 0.92 -12.22
CA ASP A 53 -2.26 0.61 -13.50
C ASP A 53 -2.33 -0.89 -13.85
N ASN A 54 -2.63 -1.74 -12.86
CA ASN A 54 -2.66 -3.20 -12.97
C ASN A 54 -1.37 -3.81 -13.57
N ARG A 55 -0.23 -3.20 -13.29
CA ARG A 55 1.09 -3.68 -13.69
C ARG A 55 2.03 -3.79 -12.48
N PRO A 56 2.11 -4.94 -11.80
CA PRO A 56 1.41 -6.21 -12.07
C PRO A 56 -0.06 -6.22 -11.62
N GLU A 57 -0.77 -7.34 -11.78
CA GLU A 57 -2.19 -7.47 -11.44
C GLU A 57 -2.54 -6.81 -10.10
N ARG A 58 -3.64 -6.03 -10.07
CA ARG A 58 -4.14 -5.28 -8.90
C ARG A 58 -3.25 -4.16 -8.40
N HIS A 59 -2.08 -3.93 -9.01
CA HIS A 59 -1.23 -2.80 -8.67
C HIS A 59 -1.93 -1.46 -8.91
N ALA A 60 -1.64 -0.52 -8.02
CA ALA A 60 -2.01 0.88 -8.11
C ALA A 60 -0.91 1.71 -7.45
N THR A 61 -0.90 2.99 -7.77
CA THR A 61 0.07 3.93 -7.21
C THR A 61 -0.66 5.06 -6.49
N ILE A 62 -0.25 5.33 -5.26
CA ILE A 62 -0.64 6.54 -4.54
C ILE A 62 0.24 7.70 -5.05
N ARG A 63 -0.40 8.76 -5.53
CA ARG A 63 0.20 9.97 -6.12
C ARG A 63 -0.33 11.22 -5.42
N GLY A 64 0.26 12.37 -5.75
CA GLY A 64 -0.12 13.66 -5.17
C GLY A 64 0.63 14.00 -3.89
N TRP A 65 1.67 13.23 -3.53
CA TRP A 65 2.53 13.54 -2.40
C TRP A 65 3.15 14.93 -2.58
N PRO A 66 3.13 15.79 -1.53
CA PRO A 66 3.74 17.11 -1.57
C PRO A 66 5.25 17.01 -1.81
N GLU A 67 5.88 18.07 -2.34
CA GLU A 67 7.34 18.08 -2.54
C GLU A 67 8.10 18.27 -1.23
N GLU A 68 7.49 18.96 -0.26
CA GLU A 68 8.09 19.24 1.05
C GLU A 68 8.15 17.98 1.92
N LYS A 69 9.36 17.62 2.35
CA LYS A 69 9.63 16.40 3.11
C LYS A 69 8.88 16.36 4.44
N GLU A 70 8.76 17.50 5.11
CA GLU A 70 8.02 17.63 6.37
C GLU A 70 6.54 17.29 6.17
N ARG A 71 5.94 17.78 5.08
CA ARG A 71 4.54 17.46 4.74
C ARG A 71 4.37 16.00 4.36
N GLN A 72 5.32 15.43 3.61
CA GLN A 72 5.31 13.99 3.31
C GLN A 72 5.30 13.15 4.59
N MET A 73 6.11 13.52 5.58
CA MET A 73 6.18 12.79 6.86
C MET A 73 4.88 12.87 7.65
N ILE A 74 4.22 14.04 7.67
CA ILE A 74 2.92 14.23 8.32
C ILE A 74 1.89 13.29 7.66
N LEU A 75 1.73 13.37 6.34
CA LEU A 75 0.76 12.54 5.62
C LEU A 75 1.06 11.04 5.76
N ALA A 76 2.33 10.63 5.71
CA ALA A 76 2.72 9.24 5.89
C ALA A 76 2.38 8.73 7.31
N THR A 77 2.53 9.59 8.32
CA THR A 77 2.18 9.25 9.71
C THR A 77 0.67 9.12 9.87
N GLU A 78 -0.11 10.02 9.28
CA GLU A 78 -1.58 9.96 9.28
C GLU A 78 -2.08 8.67 8.62
N LEU A 79 -1.57 8.34 7.43
CA LEU A 79 -1.92 7.08 6.75
C LEU A 79 -1.49 5.84 7.55
N ALA A 80 -0.32 5.88 8.19
CA ALA A 80 0.15 4.77 9.02
C ALA A 80 -0.75 4.56 10.25
N ALA A 81 -1.26 5.64 10.85
CA ALA A 81 -2.20 5.57 11.98
C ALA A 81 -3.57 5.02 11.58
N ALA A 82 -4.02 5.28 10.34
CA ALA A 82 -5.28 4.76 9.80
C ALA A 82 -5.19 3.32 9.28
N ALA A 83 -3.97 2.83 8.98
CA ALA A 83 -3.76 1.50 8.42
C ALA A 83 -3.84 0.39 9.47
N GLN A 84 -4.35 -0.78 9.07
CA GLN A 84 -4.32 -2.00 9.87
C GLN A 84 -3.04 -2.79 9.59
N LEU A 85 -2.21 -2.98 10.61
CA LEU A 85 -0.99 -3.77 10.51
C LEU A 85 -1.28 -5.27 10.69
N HIS A 86 -0.78 -6.08 9.76
CA HIS A 86 -0.74 -7.54 9.88
C HIS A 86 0.71 -8.01 9.82
N VAL A 87 1.17 -8.68 10.89
CA VAL A 87 2.52 -9.25 10.97
C VAL A 87 2.44 -10.75 10.74
N ARG A 88 3.39 -11.29 9.99
CA ARG A 88 3.53 -12.74 9.81
C ARG A 88 4.66 -13.22 10.73
N SER A 89 4.27 -13.85 11.83
CA SER A 89 5.18 -14.52 12.79
C SER A 89 5.78 -15.79 12.19
#